data_AF-A0A974Y1G6-F1
#
_entry.id   AF-A0A974Y1G6-F1
#
_cell.length_a   1.000
_cell.length_b   1.000
_cell.length_c   1.000
_cell.angle_alpha   90.00
_cell.angle_beta   90.00
_cell.angle_gamma   90.00
#
_symmetry.space_group_name_H-M   'P 1'
#
loop_
_entity.id
_entity.type
_entity.pdbx_description
1 polymer ?
#
loop_
_entity_poly.entity_id
_entity_poly.type
_entity_poly.pdbx_seq_one_letter_code
_entity_poly.pdbx_strand_id
1 'polypeptide(L)'
;MNRTPVPSAHLPSRGLLACMLLALALPAATAQAAESYDNCTGFIDSVPTSISSRGTWCLRKDLGSSVASGALITVEANNITIDCNDFKLGGMSAGPATQTKGISAKLRSNLTVRNCMLRGFWAGIHVSGGVGHVVEDNRIDNSSAVGLWVDGDGSIVRNNRISETGGAAQGDVTGLIVQGDAIQVVDNMVNGVAGSPDAEGFAQGLLFNGTSGLVRGNFITGVLPNGGGAVGIKSDVGFLTVVEGNVLVNPVPTAGIGIDVNADPHRPVCLSNRVRNYSTSAYDTCVDGGGNFAD
;
A
#
# COMPACT_ATOMS: atom_id res chain seq x y z
N MET A 1 -89.18 37.34 22.86
CA MET A 1 -90.13 37.46 21.72
C MET A 1 -89.25 37.71 20.51
N ASN A 2 -89.20 36.96 19.41
CA ASN A 2 -90.19 36.13 18.75
C ASN A 2 -89.45 35.08 17.86
N ARG A 3 -90.14 34.00 17.49
CA ARG A 3 -89.61 32.79 16.84
C ARG A 3 -89.49 32.89 15.30
N THR A 4 -88.69 31.95 14.74
CA THR A 4 -88.78 31.24 13.42
C THR A 4 -88.40 31.94 12.09
N PRO A 5 -88.03 31.21 11.00
CA PRO A 5 -87.68 29.77 10.84
C PRO A 5 -86.41 29.45 9.97
N VAL A 6 -86.07 28.16 9.92
CA VAL A 6 -85.06 27.44 9.07
C VAL A 6 -85.61 27.21 7.64
N PRO A 7 -84.77 27.04 6.58
CA PRO A 7 -84.58 25.70 6.04
C PRO A 7 -83.14 25.34 5.57
N SER A 8 -82.93 24.04 5.54
CA SER A 8 -81.75 23.22 5.21
C SER A 8 -81.21 23.33 3.77
N ALA A 9 -79.92 23.01 3.58
CA ALA A 9 -79.45 22.04 2.56
C ALA A 9 -77.94 21.73 2.65
N HIS A 10 -77.64 20.43 2.85
CA HIS A 10 -76.58 19.60 2.26
C HIS A 10 -75.07 19.97 2.36
N LEU A 11 -74.36 19.18 3.20
CA LEU A 11 -72.96 18.73 3.07
C LEU A 11 -72.75 17.82 1.82
N PRO A 12 -71.53 17.41 1.40
CA PRO A 12 -70.19 17.40 2.06
C PRO A 12 -69.08 18.02 1.15
N SER A 13 -67.76 18.06 1.39
CA SER A 13 -66.82 17.08 1.94
C SER A 13 -65.40 17.66 2.12
N ARG A 14 -64.72 17.25 3.21
CA ARG A 14 -63.29 16.87 3.33
C ARG A 14 -62.17 17.88 3.00
N GLY A 15 -61.32 18.13 4.00
CA GLY A 15 -59.93 18.59 3.86
C GLY A 15 -59.33 19.01 5.21
N LEU A 16 -58.82 18.05 6.02
CA LEU A 16 -57.39 17.80 6.27
C LEU A 16 -56.71 18.79 7.25
N LEU A 17 -56.63 18.37 8.51
CA LEU A 17 -55.68 18.84 9.53
C LEU A 17 -54.32 18.13 9.30
N ALA A 18 -53.22 18.89 9.34
CA ALA A 18 -51.91 18.36 9.74
C ALA A 18 -50.98 19.51 10.18
N CYS A 19 -50.80 19.69 11.49
CA CYS A 19 -49.77 20.55 12.07
C CYS A 19 -48.41 19.85 12.04
N MET A 20 -47.41 20.55 11.50
CA MET A 20 -46.00 20.17 11.45
C MET A 20 -45.38 20.04 12.85
N LEU A 21 -44.74 18.89 13.10
CA LEU A 21 -43.69 18.69 14.11
C LEU A 21 -42.35 18.67 13.37
N LEU A 22 -41.54 19.72 13.53
CA LEU A 22 -40.20 19.82 12.97
C LEU A 22 -39.19 19.40 14.03
N ALA A 23 -38.81 18.12 14.04
CA ALA A 23 -37.75 17.58 14.92
C ALA A 23 -36.40 17.62 14.20
N LEU A 24 -35.39 18.16 14.88
CA LEU A 24 -34.01 18.31 14.42
C LEU A 24 -33.39 16.95 14.03
N ALA A 25 -32.98 16.82 12.76
CA ALA A 25 -32.10 15.75 12.30
C ALA A 25 -30.64 16.24 12.36
N LEU A 26 -29.97 16.00 13.49
CA LEU A 26 -28.50 16.02 13.53
C LEU A 26 -28.00 14.73 12.87
N PRO A 27 -27.04 14.79 11.93
CA PRO A 27 -26.42 13.58 11.40
C PRO A 27 -25.66 12.90 12.55
N ALA A 28 -26.09 11.69 12.90
CA ALA A 28 -25.34 10.84 13.81
C ALA A 28 -23.94 10.63 13.21
N ALA A 29 -22.91 11.10 13.93
CA ALA A 29 -21.54 10.71 13.62
C ALA A 29 -21.51 9.18 13.63
N THR A 30 -21.12 8.58 12.51
CA THR A 30 -20.86 7.14 12.43
C THR A 30 -19.81 6.83 13.49
N ALA A 31 -20.24 6.20 14.59
CA ALA A 31 -19.30 5.67 15.57
C ALA A 31 -18.48 4.60 14.84
N GLN A 32 -17.22 4.90 14.56
CA GLN A 32 -16.25 3.86 14.23
C GLN A 32 -16.20 2.94 15.45
N ALA A 33 -16.76 1.73 15.31
CA ALA A 33 -16.54 0.71 16.30
C ALA A 33 -15.02 0.56 16.46
N ALA A 34 -14.53 0.64 17.70
CA ALA A 34 -13.14 0.35 17.98
C ALA A 34 -12.83 -1.04 17.42
N GLU A 35 -11.69 -1.21 16.72
CA GLU A 35 -11.29 -2.51 16.22
C GLU A 35 -11.28 -3.51 17.38
N SER A 36 -12.05 -4.59 17.22
CA SER A 36 -12.16 -5.61 18.27
C SER A 36 -10.94 -6.51 18.24
N TYR A 37 -10.36 -6.75 19.41
CA TYR A 37 -9.26 -7.72 19.60
C TYR A 37 -9.75 -9.18 19.61
N ASP A 38 -11.03 -9.44 19.35
CA ASP A 38 -11.63 -10.79 19.40
C ASP A 38 -10.95 -11.79 18.47
N ASN A 39 -10.30 -11.32 17.41
CA ASN A 39 -9.60 -12.17 16.45
C ASN A 39 -8.13 -12.45 16.83
N CYS A 40 -7.61 -11.86 17.90
CA CYS A 40 -6.21 -11.99 18.30
C CYS A 40 -5.95 -13.30 19.05
N THR A 41 -5.02 -14.11 18.53
CA THR A 41 -4.46 -15.27 19.24
C THR A 41 -3.54 -14.84 20.39
N GLY A 42 -2.83 -13.73 20.22
CA GLY A 42 -1.94 -13.17 21.22
C GLY A 42 -1.55 -11.73 20.92
N PHE A 43 -0.83 -11.11 21.86
CA PHE A 43 -0.39 -9.73 21.75
C PHE A 43 1.12 -9.62 21.65
N ILE A 44 1.58 -8.68 20.84
CA ILE A 44 2.97 -8.29 20.74
C ILE A 44 3.16 -7.09 21.67
N ASP A 45 3.76 -7.30 22.85
CA ASP A 45 3.88 -6.27 23.90
C ASP A 45 5.28 -5.65 24.01
N SER A 46 6.27 -6.26 23.35
CA SER A 46 7.67 -5.83 23.33
C SER A 46 8.35 -6.28 22.05
N VAL A 47 9.37 -5.52 21.63
CA VAL A 47 10.23 -5.82 20.49
C VAL A 47 11.70 -5.61 20.87
N PRO A 48 12.65 -6.36 20.29
CA PRO A 48 12.46 -7.41 19.28
C PRO A 48 11.72 -8.65 19.80
N THR A 49 11.00 -9.36 18.94
CA THR A 49 10.33 -10.63 19.26
C THR A 49 10.25 -11.59 18.08
N SER A 50 10.04 -12.87 18.35
CA SER A 50 9.80 -13.92 17.35
C SER A 50 8.43 -14.55 17.56
N ILE A 51 7.66 -14.67 16.48
CA ILE A 51 6.34 -15.29 16.44
C ILE A 51 6.45 -16.66 15.79
N SER A 52 6.37 -17.71 16.60
CA SER A 52 6.63 -19.10 16.18
C SER A 52 5.39 -19.99 16.14
N SER A 53 4.21 -19.47 16.44
CA SER A 53 2.96 -20.19 16.36
C SER A 53 1.94 -19.46 15.47
N ARG A 54 1.20 -20.26 14.69
CA ARG A 54 0.09 -19.79 13.84
C ARG A 54 -0.94 -19.01 14.62
N GLY A 55 -1.64 -18.12 13.92
CA GLY A 55 -2.69 -17.29 14.50
C GLY A 55 -2.52 -15.81 14.18
N THR A 56 -3.39 -14.99 14.76
CA THR A 56 -3.37 -13.54 14.61
C THR A 56 -2.66 -12.91 15.79
N TRP A 57 -1.62 -12.14 15.54
CA TRP A 57 -0.80 -11.49 16.55
C TRP A 57 -0.98 -10.00 16.44
N CYS A 58 -1.49 -9.42 17.52
CA CYS A 58 -1.98 -8.06 17.52
C CYS A 58 -1.05 -7.11 18.27
N LEU A 59 -0.81 -5.91 17.72
CA LEU A 59 -0.33 -4.80 18.53
C LEU A 59 -1.52 -4.16 19.25
N ARG A 60 -1.26 -3.59 20.43
CA ARG A 60 -2.24 -2.86 21.24
C ARG A 60 -1.70 -1.55 21.83
N LYS A 61 -0.52 -1.16 21.37
CA LYS A 61 0.21 0.06 21.72
C LYS A 61 1.33 0.24 20.72
N ASP A 62 1.84 1.47 20.62
CA ASP A 62 3.05 1.75 19.87
C ASP A 62 4.25 1.00 20.49
N LEU A 63 5.10 0.47 19.60
CA LEU A 63 6.34 -0.22 19.94
C LEU A 63 7.50 0.38 19.15
N GLY A 64 8.70 0.28 19.69
CA GLY A 64 9.91 0.68 18.97
C GLY A 64 11.18 0.21 19.65
N SER A 65 12.28 0.24 18.91
CA SER A 65 13.59 -0.17 19.39
C SER A 65 14.71 0.54 18.62
N SER A 66 15.89 0.59 19.21
CA SER A 66 17.12 1.15 18.63
C SER A 66 18.09 0.09 18.12
N VAL A 67 17.64 -1.15 17.94
CA VAL A 67 18.47 -2.19 17.31
C VAL A 67 18.86 -1.74 15.90
N ALA A 68 20.15 -1.91 15.58
CA ALA A 68 20.73 -1.46 14.31
C ALA A 68 20.74 -2.56 13.23
N SER A 69 20.41 -3.80 13.59
CA SER A 69 20.27 -4.93 12.67
C SER A 69 19.25 -5.95 13.18
N GLY A 70 18.88 -6.90 12.31
CA GLY A 70 17.86 -7.92 12.61
C GLY A 70 16.46 -7.44 12.24
N ALA A 71 15.44 -7.93 12.97
CA ALA A 71 14.06 -7.51 12.79
C ALA A 71 13.38 -7.23 14.14
N LEU A 72 12.42 -6.31 14.18
CA LEU A 72 11.63 -6.08 15.40
C LEU A 72 10.60 -7.18 15.63
N ILE A 73 9.97 -7.65 14.56
CA ILE A 73 9.10 -8.83 14.59
C ILE A 73 9.63 -9.83 13.57
N THR A 74 10.02 -11.01 14.05
CA THR A 74 10.43 -12.12 13.20
C THR A 74 9.33 -13.17 13.15
N VAL A 75 8.86 -13.53 11.96
CA VAL A 75 7.84 -14.56 11.74
C VAL A 75 8.52 -15.89 11.43
N GLU A 76 8.32 -16.88 12.31
CA GLU A 76 9.00 -18.19 12.26
C GLU A 76 8.08 -19.36 11.92
N ALA A 77 6.79 -19.11 11.68
CA ALA A 77 5.82 -20.13 11.28
C ALA A 77 4.92 -19.67 10.12
N ASN A 78 4.22 -20.63 9.53
CA ASN A 78 3.23 -20.38 8.48
C ASN A 78 1.87 -20.03 9.08
N ASN A 79 0.97 -19.47 8.27
CA ASN A 79 -0.42 -19.14 8.67
C ASN A 79 -0.44 -18.16 9.86
N ILE A 80 0.33 -17.09 9.75
CA ILE A 80 0.39 -16.02 10.73
C ILE A 80 -0.25 -14.78 10.14
N THR A 81 -1.04 -14.08 10.93
CA THR A 81 -1.43 -12.69 10.66
C THR A 81 -0.73 -11.80 11.68
N ILE A 82 0.00 -10.80 11.20
CA ILE A 82 0.43 -9.67 12.00
C ILE A 82 -0.57 -8.55 11.74
N ASP A 83 -1.34 -8.20 12.76
CA ASP A 83 -2.29 -7.09 12.72
C ASP A 83 -1.82 -6.02 13.70
N CYS A 84 -1.45 -4.86 13.20
CA CYS A 84 -0.98 -3.82 14.10
C CYS A 84 -2.10 -2.97 14.70
N ASN A 85 -3.36 -3.15 14.30
CA ASN A 85 -4.50 -2.32 14.74
C ASN A 85 -4.16 -0.81 14.70
N ASP A 86 -3.57 -0.36 13.59
CA ASP A 86 -3.07 1.00 13.35
C ASP A 86 -1.96 1.49 14.30
N PHE A 87 -1.43 0.66 15.20
CA PHE A 87 -0.32 1.03 16.06
C PHE A 87 1.01 1.10 15.32
N LYS A 88 1.90 1.94 15.85
CA LYS A 88 3.22 2.18 15.29
C LYS A 88 4.23 1.12 15.72
N LEU A 89 5.05 0.69 14.77
CA LEU A 89 6.31 -0.01 14.99
C LEU A 89 7.47 0.88 14.51
N GLY A 90 8.33 1.34 15.43
CA GLY A 90 9.37 2.35 15.14
C GLY A 90 10.81 1.84 15.25
N GLY A 91 11.64 2.13 14.23
CA GLY A 91 13.08 1.84 14.18
C GLY A 91 14.00 3.07 14.16
N MET A 92 13.45 4.28 14.13
CA MET A 92 14.20 5.53 13.88
C MET A 92 15.41 5.79 14.80
N SER A 93 15.39 5.26 16.02
CA SER A 93 16.50 5.44 16.97
C SER A 93 17.83 4.80 16.53
N ALA A 94 17.81 3.91 15.53
CA ALA A 94 19.01 3.31 14.97
C ALA A 94 19.75 4.21 13.94
N GLY A 95 19.09 5.26 13.44
CA GLY A 95 19.64 6.18 12.44
C GLY A 95 19.63 5.66 10.99
N PRO A 96 20.09 6.47 10.01
CA PRO A 96 19.95 6.17 8.57
C PRO A 96 20.73 4.94 8.09
N ALA A 97 21.82 4.59 8.78
CA ALA A 97 22.65 3.43 8.47
C ALA A 97 22.11 2.10 9.03
N THR A 98 20.90 2.11 9.62
CA THR A 98 20.27 0.90 10.14
C THR A 98 20.13 -0.17 9.05
N GLN A 99 20.28 -1.44 9.46
CA GLN A 99 19.95 -2.62 8.66
C GLN A 99 18.72 -3.36 9.22
N THR A 100 18.02 -2.74 10.17
CA THR A 100 16.88 -3.35 10.87
C THR A 100 15.66 -3.40 9.98
N LYS A 101 14.98 -4.54 9.99
CA LYS A 101 13.68 -4.75 9.35
C LYS A 101 12.57 -4.52 10.39
N GLY A 102 11.45 -3.94 9.99
CA GLY A 102 10.31 -3.81 10.90
C GLY A 102 9.69 -5.18 11.18
N ILE A 103 9.09 -5.77 10.15
CA ILE A 103 8.55 -7.14 10.16
C ILE A 103 9.31 -7.97 9.14
N SER A 104 9.83 -9.13 9.55
CA SER A 104 10.59 -10.03 8.68
C SER A 104 10.03 -11.45 8.71
N ALA A 105 9.90 -12.04 7.53
CA ALA A 105 9.57 -13.45 7.36
C ALA A 105 10.45 -14.05 6.26
N LYS A 106 10.98 -15.25 6.49
CA LYS A 106 11.82 -15.95 5.51
C LYS A 106 11.31 -17.38 5.33
N LEU A 107 11.03 -17.75 4.07
CA LEU A 107 10.57 -19.08 3.66
C LEU A 107 9.34 -19.54 4.47
N ARG A 108 8.34 -18.66 4.56
CA ARG A 108 7.06 -18.92 5.24
C ARG A 108 5.93 -18.85 4.23
N SER A 109 4.78 -19.43 4.55
CA SER A 109 3.60 -19.39 3.67
C SER A 109 2.40 -18.84 4.41
N ASN A 110 1.50 -18.21 3.66
CA ASN A 110 0.25 -17.65 4.18
C ASN A 110 0.46 -16.66 5.34
N LEU A 111 1.43 -15.76 5.18
CA LEU A 111 1.59 -14.61 6.07
C LEU A 111 0.66 -13.49 5.62
N THR A 112 -0.13 -12.95 6.55
CA THR A 112 -0.83 -11.67 6.37
C THR A 112 -0.15 -10.59 7.23
N VAL A 113 0.13 -9.42 6.66
CA VAL A 113 0.55 -8.24 7.43
C VAL A 113 -0.38 -7.09 7.09
N ARG A 114 -1.09 -6.55 8.09
CA ARG A 114 -2.08 -5.50 7.88
C ARG A 114 -2.18 -4.46 8.98
N ASN A 115 -2.73 -3.31 8.63
CA ASN A 115 -3.04 -2.20 9.52
C ASN A 115 -1.82 -1.69 10.31
N CYS A 116 -0.61 -1.78 9.74
CA CYS A 116 0.62 -1.40 10.44
C CYS A 116 1.15 -0.02 10.04
N MET A 117 1.58 0.76 11.05
CA MET A 117 2.37 1.97 10.84
C MET A 117 3.86 1.71 11.12
N LEU A 118 4.65 1.44 10.08
CA LEU A 118 6.09 1.16 10.22
C LEU A 118 6.91 2.41 9.89
N ARG A 119 7.90 2.75 10.73
CA ARG A 119 8.74 3.93 10.49
C ARG A 119 10.21 3.77 10.87
N GLY A 120 11.11 4.14 9.96
CA GLY A 120 12.55 4.26 10.27
C GLY A 120 13.31 2.94 10.23
N PHE A 121 13.06 2.11 9.21
CA PHE A 121 13.72 0.81 9.03
C PHE A 121 14.61 0.81 7.79
N TRP A 122 15.48 -0.19 7.65
CA TRP A 122 16.08 -0.48 6.34
C TRP A 122 15.03 -0.96 5.35
N ALA A 123 14.24 -1.94 5.79
CA ALA A 123 13.02 -2.39 5.14
C ALA A 123 11.86 -2.37 6.14
N GLY A 124 10.74 -1.74 5.80
CA GLY A 124 9.57 -1.71 6.68
C GLY A 124 9.05 -3.13 6.91
N ILE A 125 8.61 -3.77 5.84
CA ILE A 125 8.20 -5.17 5.82
C ILE A 125 9.07 -5.90 4.80
N HIS A 126 9.59 -7.07 5.19
CA HIS A 126 10.46 -7.88 4.35
C HIS A 126 10.06 -9.36 4.44
N VAL A 127 9.31 -9.81 3.44
CA VAL A 127 8.92 -11.21 3.24
C VAL A 127 9.76 -11.77 2.10
N SER A 128 10.60 -12.77 2.39
CA SER A 128 11.49 -13.40 1.40
C SER A 128 11.19 -14.88 1.24
N GLY A 129 10.71 -15.26 0.06
CA GLY A 129 10.27 -16.59 -0.32
C GLY A 129 9.06 -17.08 0.45
N GLY A 130 8.38 -18.08 -0.11
CA GLY A 130 7.09 -18.50 0.40
C GLY A 130 6.03 -18.53 -0.68
N VAL A 131 4.78 -18.62 -0.27
CA VAL A 131 3.60 -18.53 -1.15
C VAL A 131 2.41 -17.95 -0.40
N GLY A 132 1.50 -17.32 -1.15
CA GLY A 132 0.18 -16.92 -0.68
C GLY A 132 0.19 -15.83 0.39
N HIS A 133 1.12 -14.88 0.31
CA HIS A 133 1.17 -13.77 1.26
C HIS A 133 0.11 -12.73 0.95
N VAL A 134 -0.37 -12.04 1.99
CA VAL A 134 -1.20 -10.85 1.85
C VAL A 134 -0.55 -9.72 2.64
N VAL A 135 -0.15 -8.65 1.96
CA VAL A 135 0.35 -7.45 2.64
C VAL A 135 -0.53 -6.28 2.24
N GLU A 136 -1.34 -5.81 3.19
CA GLU A 136 -2.41 -4.85 2.88
C GLU A 136 -2.60 -3.77 3.93
N ASP A 137 -3.07 -2.60 3.49
CA ASP A 137 -3.51 -1.52 4.38
C ASP A 137 -2.43 -1.06 5.38
N ASN A 138 -1.15 -1.13 5.00
CA ASN A 138 -0.03 -0.67 5.82
C ASN A 138 0.42 0.73 5.43
N ARG A 139 0.90 1.50 6.41
CA ARG A 139 1.62 2.76 6.23
C ARG A 139 3.08 2.56 6.58
N ILE A 140 3.95 2.68 5.58
CA ILE A 140 5.40 2.54 5.74
C ILE A 140 6.05 3.88 5.42
N ASP A 141 6.84 4.41 6.35
CA ASP A 141 7.41 5.74 6.24
C ASP A 141 8.91 5.74 6.58
N ASN A 142 9.69 6.55 5.86
CA ASN A 142 11.07 6.84 6.22
C ASN A 142 11.95 5.57 6.30
N SER A 143 11.79 4.65 5.34
CA SER A 143 12.68 3.50 5.17
C SER A 143 13.97 3.92 4.48
N SER A 144 15.14 3.41 4.88
CA SER A 144 16.40 3.88 4.30
C SER A 144 16.72 3.30 2.92
N ALA A 145 16.25 2.09 2.61
CA ALA A 145 16.53 1.43 1.33
C ALA A 145 15.28 0.84 0.65
N VAL A 146 14.43 0.12 1.39
CA VAL A 146 13.24 -0.52 0.84
C VAL A 146 12.01 -0.18 1.67
N GLY A 147 10.92 0.28 1.05
CA GLY A 147 9.67 0.45 1.79
C GLY A 147 9.09 -0.91 2.18
N LEU A 148 8.66 -1.66 1.17
CA LEU A 148 8.02 -2.97 1.29
C LEU A 148 8.67 -3.97 0.34
N TRP A 149 9.09 -5.13 0.84
CA TRP A 149 9.56 -6.27 0.03
C TRP A 149 8.64 -7.46 0.27
N VAL A 150 8.04 -7.99 -0.81
CA VAL A 150 7.27 -9.23 -0.79
C VAL A 150 7.75 -10.17 -1.90
N ASP A 151 8.32 -11.29 -1.51
CA ASP A 151 8.68 -12.40 -2.40
C ASP A 151 7.87 -13.65 -2.02
N GLY A 152 7.16 -14.20 -2.99
CA GLY A 152 6.43 -15.46 -2.88
C GLY A 152 5.25 -15.57 -3.83
N ASP A 153 5.09 -16.73 -4.47
CA ASP A 153 4.09 -16.94 -5.51
C ASP A 153 2.65 -16.80 -5.00
N GLY A 154 1.75 -16.31 -5.85
CA GLY A 154 0.33 -16.14 -5.54
C GLY A 154 0.06 -15.10 -4.45
N SER A 155 1.03 -14.25 -4.14
CA SER A 155 0.87 -13.20 -3.12
C SER A 155 0.02 -12.03 -3.64
N ILE A 156 -0.54 -11.27 -2.70
CA ILE A 156 -1.31 -10.05 -2.95
C ILE A 156 -0.69 -8.93 -2.13
N VAL A 157 -0.35 -7.83 -2.79
CA VAL A 157 0.14 -6.60 -2.17
C VAL A 157 -0.79 -5.47 -2.56
N ARG A 158 -1.61 -4.97 -1.62
CA ARG A 158 -2.65 -3.99 -1.96
C ARG A 158 -2.87 -2.90 -0.95
N ASN A 159 -3.34 -1.73 -1.39
CA ASN A 159 -3.74 -0.62 -0.52
C ASN A 159 -2.66 -0.14 0.47
N ASN A 160 -1.38 -0.42 0.22
CA ASN A 160 -0.31 0.06 1.09
C ASN A 160 0.06 1.49 0.71
N ARG A 161 0.42 2.29 1.72
CA ARG A 161 0.99 3.63 1.56
C ARG A 161 2.44 3.62 1.98
N ILE A 162 3.34 3.79 1.02
CA ILE A 162 4.78 3.83 1.23
C ILE A 162 5.25 5.27 0.96
N SER A 163 5.92 5.89 1.93
CA SER A 163 6.41 7.26 1.83
C SER A 163 7.86 7.44 2.28
N GLU A 164 8.55 8.39 1.66
CA GLU A 164 9.88 8.88 2.09
C GLU A 164 10.92 7.75 2.19
N THR A 165 11.02 6.90 1.17
CA THR A 165 12.04 5.85 1.13
C THR A 165 13.34 6.42 0.57
N GLY A 166 14.43 6.38 1.34
CA GLY A 166 15.75 6.86 0.93
C GLY A 166 16.69 7.13 2.09
N GLY A 167 17.95 7.45 1.77
CA GLY A 167 19.01 7.68 2.75
C GLY A 167 20.05 6.56 2.83
N ALA A 168 19.88 5.48 2.07
CA ALA A 168 20.95 4.51 1.84
C ALA A 168 22.17 5.19 1.17
N ALA A 169 23.37 4.78 1.58
CA ALA A 169 24.62 5.33 1.05
C ALA A 169 24.97 4.81 -0.36
N GLN A 170 24.44 3.64 -0.74
CA GLN A 170 24.77 2.95 -1.98
C GLN A 170 23.63 2.02 -2.42
N GLY A 171 23.67 1.62 -3.70
CA GLY A 171 22.70 0.70 -4.30
C GLY A 171 21.33 1.31 -4.55
N ASP A 172 20.41 0.48 -5.06
CA ASP A 172 19.05 0.90 -5.37
C ASP A 172 18.25 1.26 -4.12
N VAL A 173 17.41 2.28 -4.26
CA VAL A 173 16.38 2.63 -3.28
C VAL A 173 15.03 2.38 -3.91
N THR A 174 14.24 1.49 -3.30
CA THR A 174 12.97 1.05 -3.88
C THR A 174 11.80 1.20 -2.93
N GLY A 175 10.73 1.87 -3.35
CA GLY A 175 9.52 1.97 -2.55
C GLY A 175 8.89 0.59 -2.31
N LEU A 176 8.61 -0.14 -3.39
CA LEU A 176 7.94 -1.44 -3.34
C LEU A 176 8.64 -2.48 -4.21
N ILE A 177 9.12 -3.57 -3.62
CA ILE A 177 9.67 -4.73 -4.32
C ILE A 177 8.70 -5.90 -4.22
N VAL A 178 8.37 -6.49 -5.36
CA VAL A 178 7.51 -7.66 -5.43
C VAL A 178 8.12 -8.71 -6.36
N GLN A 179 8.22 -9.96 -5.90
CA GLN A 179 8.88 -11.05 -6.63
C GLN A 179 8.11 -12.37 -6.50
N GLY A 180 8.11 -13.18 -7.56
CA GLY A 180 7.41 -14.47 -7.65
C GLY A 180 6.31 -14.49 -8.71
N ASP A 181 5.67 -15.64 -8.90
CA ASP A 181 4.69 -15.89 -9.96
C ASP A 181 3.24 -15.63 -9.52
N ALA A 182 2.37 -15.28 -10.46
CA ALA A 182 0.95 -15.04 -10.25
C ALA A 182 0.62 -14.02 -9.14
N ILE A 183 1.43 -12.95 -9.03
CA ILE A 183 1.30 -11.94 -7.97
C ILE A 183 0.41 -10.77 -8.41
N GLN A 184 -0.35 -10.23 -7.47
CA GLN A 184 -1.16 -9.03 -7.65
C GLN A 184 -0.59 -7.87 -6.83
N VAL A 185 -0.28 -6.75 -7.50
CA VAL A 185 0.17 -5.49 -6.89
C VAL A 185 -0.83 -4.40 -7.25
N VAL A 186 -1.75 -4.11 -6.33
CA VAL A 186 -3.00 -3.42 -6.66
C VAL A 186 -3.25 -2.23 -5.73
N ASP A 187 -3.55 -1.06 -6.28
CA ASP A 187 -4.03 0.11 -5.53
C ASP A 187 -3.07 0.57 -4.40
N ASN A 188 -1.76 0.35 -4.57
CA ASN A 188 -0.76 0.88 -3.64
C ASN A 188 -0.38 2.32 -4.00
N MET A 189 -0.03 3.10 -2.99
CA MET A 189 0.57 4.42 -3.16
C MET A 189 2.04 4.39 -2.76
N VAL A 190 2.93 4.76 -3.68
CA VAL A 190 4.35 4.98 -3.41
C VAL A 190 4.67 6.45 -3.65
N ASN A 191 5.20 7.13 -2.64
CA ASN A 191 5.59 8.54 -2.75
C ASN A 191 6.98 8.80 -2.16
N GLY A 192 7.76 9.68 -2.78
CA GLY A 192 9.01 10.17 -2.19
C GLY A 192 10.04 9.05 -2.08
N VAL A 193 10.44 8.49 -3.22
CA VAL A 193 11.58 7.58 -3.30
C VAL A 193 12.80 8.40 -3.73
N ALA A 194 13.76 8.55 -2.83
CA ALA A 194 14.99 9.29 -3.08
C ALA A 194 16.16 8.32 -3.25
N GLY A 195 16.76 8.32 -4.45
CA GLY A 195 17.91 7.47 -4.76
C GLY A 195 19.08 7.65 -3.79
N SER A 196 19.99 6.67 -3.79
CA SER A 196 21.28 6.81 -3.13
C SER A 196 22.21 7.72 -3.96
N PRO A 197 23.29 8.28 -3.37
CA PRO A 197 24.26 9.07 -4.11
C PRO A 197 25.16 8.25 -5.05
N ASP A 198 24.95 6.93 -5.12
CA ASP A 198 25.67 6.01 -5.99
C ASP A 198 25.26 6.22 -7.45
N ALA A 199 26.23 6.41 -8.34
CA ALA A 199 26.00 6.64 -9.75
C ALA A 199 25.31 5.45 -10.44
N GLU A 200 25.45 4.24 -9.89
CA GLU A 200 24.76 3.03 -10.36
C GLU A 200 23.45 2.76 -9.62
N GLY A 201 23.17 3.47 -8.52
CA GLY A 201 21.99 3.28 -7.70
C GLY A 201 20.76 4.00 -8.27
N PHE A 202 19.72 3.23 -8.63
CA PHE A 202 18.47 3.76 -9.13
C PHE A 202 17.49 4.08 -8.00
N ALA A 203 16.66 5.10 -8.22
CA ALA A 203 15.43 5.30 -7.46
C ALA A 203 14.29 4.56 -8.17
N GLN A 204 13.64 3.61 -7.50
CA GLN A 204 12.59 2.79 -8.09
C GLN A 204 11.28 2.94 -7.29
N GLY A 205 10.20 3.34 -7.95
CA GLY A 205 8.89 3.40 -7.30
C GLY A 205 8.42 2.00 -6.93
N LEU A 206 8.30 1.15 -7.94
CA LEU A 206 7.87 -0.24 -7.84
C LEU A 206 8.75 -1.12 -8.71
N LEU A 207 9.39 -2.13 -8.12
CA LEU A 207 10.07 -3.21 -8.82
C LEU A 207 9.22 -4.49 -8.78
N PHE A 208 8.80 -4.96 -9.94
CA PHE A 208 8.03 -6.18 -10.12
C PHE A 208 8.87 -7.22 -10.86
N ASN A 209 9.36 -8.24 -10.16
CA ASN A 209 10.12 -9.35 -10.74
C ASN A 209 9.33 -10.66 -10.59
N GLY A 210 8.23 -10.74 -11.34
CA GLY A 210 7.41 -11.92 -11.46
C GLY A 210 7.24 -12.38 -12.89
N THR A 211 7.07 -13.69 -13.09
CA THR A 211 6.85 -14.29 -14.41
C THR A 211 5.43 -14.07 -14.91
N SER A 212 4.45 -13.97 -14.01
CA SER A 212 3.09 -13.58 -14.33
C SER A 212 2.51 -12.75 -13.19
N GLY A 213 1.57 -11.87 -13.51
CA GLY A 213 0.94 -11.06 -12.49
C GLY A 213 0.22 -9.83 -13.02
N LEU A 214 -0.33 -9.08 -12.08
CA LEU A 214 -1.08 -7.87 -12.33
C LEU A 214 -0.51 -6.73 -11.50
N VAL A 215 -0.05 -5.68 -12.17
CA VAL A 215 0.34 -4.41 -11.54
C VAL A 215 -0.71 -3.38 -11.94
N ARG A 216 -1.66 -3.08 -11.04
CA ARG A 216 -2.85 -2.29 -11.41
C ARG A 216 -3.21 -1.19 -10.42
N GLY A 217 -3.61 -0.04 -10.94
CA GLY A 217 -4.19 1.03 -10.13
C GLY A 217 -3.23 1.67 -9.11
N ASN A 218 -1.92 1.42 -9.23
CA ASN A 218 -0.95 1.98 -8.31
C ASN A 218 -0.71 3.46 -8.62
N PHE A 219 -0.55 4.27 -7.58
CA PHE A 219 -0.20 5.69 -7.67
C PHE A 219 1.25 5.89 -7.21
N ILE A 220 2.13 6.23 -8.14
CA ILE A 220 3.57 6.35 -7.90
C ILE A 220 4.02 7.78 -8.22
N THR A 221 4.63 8.44 -7.25
CA THR A 221 5.04 9.85 -7.39
C THR A 221 6.32 10.15 -6.61
N GLY A 222 7.02 11.22 -7.01
CA GLY A 222 8.21 11.67 -6.30
C GLY A 222 9.33 10.63 -6.27
N VAL A 223 9.51 9.90 -7.37
CA VAL A 223 10.65 9.00 -7.58
C VAL A 223 11.78 9.84 -8.16
N LEU A 224 12.70 10.26 -7.29
CA LEU A 224 13.74 11.24 -7.59
C LEU A 224 15.13 10.57 -7.51
N PRO A 225 15.95 10.65 -8.56
CA PRO A 225 17.31 10.14 -8.53
C PRO A 225 18.21 11.04 -7.66
N ASN A 226 19.29 10.46 -7.14
CA ASN A 226 20.36 11.18 -6.44
C ASN A 226 21.77 10.73 -6.90
N GLY A 227 21.82 9.88 -7.92
CA GLY A 227 23.02 9.28 -8.49
C GLY A 227 22.69 8.71 -9.85
N GLY A 228 22.23 7.46 -9.90
CA GLY A 228 21.70 6.81 -11.10
C GLY A 228 20.38 7.41 -11.61
N GLY A 229 19.58 6.61 -12.32
CA GLY A 229 18.29 7.04 -12.88
C GLY A 229 17.10 6.88 -11.92
N ALA A 230 15.94 7.33 -12.36
CA ALA A 230 14.66 7.00 -11.71
C ALA A 230 13.80 6.10 -12.61
N VAL A 231 13.11 5.14 -12.00
CA VAL A 231 12.12 4.30 -12.68
C VAL A 231 10.83 4.27 -11.88
N GLY A 232 9.70 4.58 -12.50
CA GLY A 232 8.40 4.52 -11.81
C GLY A 232 7.98 3.08 -11.52
N ILE A 233 7.78 2.28 -12.57
CA ILE A 233 7.56 0.83 -12.50
C ILE A 233 8.66 0.14 -13.30
N LYS A 234 9.39 -0.78 -12.64
CA LYS A 234 10.44 -1.59 -13.23
C LYS A 234 10.06 -3.07 -13.23
N SER A 235 10.40 -3.81 -14.28
CA SER A 235 10.38 -5.28 -14.30
C SER A 235 11.56 -5.83 -15.09
N ASP A 236 12.38 -6.66 -14.47
CA ASP A 236 13.54 -7.28 -15.12
C ASP A 236 13.20 -8.63 -15.79
N VAL A 237 12.09 -9.27 -15.40
CA VAL A 237 11.75 -10.66 -15.77
C VAL A 237 10.26 -10.86 -16.12
N GLY A 238 9.61 -9.86 -16.71
CA GLY A 238 8.17 -9.88 -16.95
C GLY A 238 7.75 -10.74 -18.15
N PHE A 239 7.09 -11.87 -17.92
CA PHE A 239 6.46 -12.63 -19.01
C PHE A 239 5.01 -12.22 -19.20
N LEU A 240 4.10 -12.84 -18.46
CA LEU A 240 2.66 -12.64 -18.57
C LEU A 240 2.18 -11.54 -17.62
N THR A 241 2.94 -10.45 -17.53
CA THR A 241 2.63 -9.34 -16.64
C THR A 241 1.71 -8.35 -17.34
N VAL A 242 0.62 -7.99 -16.69
CA VAL A 242 -0.26 -6.89 -17.12
C VAL A 242 -0.01 -5.69 -16.22
N VAL A 243 0.40 -4.58 -16.82
CA VAL A 243 0.59 -3.29 -16.15
C VAL A 243 -0.54 -2.37 -16.58
N GLU A 244 -1.55 -2.20 -15.74
CA GLU A 244 -2.81 -1.55 -16.12
C GLU A 244 -3.21 -0.39 -15.21
N GLY A 245 -3.62 0.74 -15.81
CA GLY A 245 -4.31 1.78 -15.05
C GLY A 245 -3.48 2.43 -13.94
N ASN A 246 -2.15 2.31 -14.01
CA ASN A 246 -1.26 2.92 -13.03
C ASN A 246 -1.06 4.41 -13.38
N VAL A 247 -0.84 5.22 -12.36
CA VAL A 247 -0.60 6.65 -12.50
C VAL A 247 0.77 6.97 -11.90
N LEU A 248 1.68 7.39 -12.76
CA LEU A 248 3.08 7.69 -12.45
C LEU A 248 3.31 9.17 -12.73
N VAL A 249 3.57 9.97 -11.70
CA VAL A 249 3.74 11.42 -11.85
C VAL A 249 4.88 11.90 -10.98
N ASN A 250 5.91 12.47 -11.57
CA ASN A 250 6.93 13.17 -10.79
C ASN A 250 6.59 14.66 -10.62
N PRO A 251 6.85 15.27 -9.45
CA PRO A 251 6.56 16.68 -9.20
C PRO A 251 7.46 17.63 -9.99
N VAL A 252 8.60 17.14 -10.49
CA VAL A 252 9.56 17.86 -11.32
C VAL A 252 9.97 16.98 -12.50
N PRO A 253 10.38 17.56 -13.64
CA PRO A 253 10.98 16.80 -14.74
C PRO A 253 12.17 15.97 -14.22
N THR A 254 12.11 14.66 -14.43
CA THR A 254 13.04 13.72 -13.84
C THR A 254 13.71 12.88 -14.92
N ALA A 255 15.05 12.80 -14.88
CA ALA A 255 15.80 11.89 -15.74
C ALA A 255 15.49 10.43 -15.33
N GLY A 256 14.84 9.68 -16.21
CA GLY A 256 14.33 8.36 -15.88
C GLY A 256 13.29 7.83 -16.85
N ILE A 257 12.80 6.63 -16.55
CA ILE A 257 11.77 5.93 -17.33
C ILE A 257 10.51 5.81 -16.47
N GLY A 258 9.34 6.11 -17.04
CA GLY A 258 8.07 5.88 -16.34
C GLY A 258 7.84 4.41 -16.05
N ILE A 259 7.65 3.62 -17.11
CA ILE A 259 7.45 2.17 -17.06
C ILE A 259 8.51 1.49 -17.91
N ASP A 260 9.36 0.71 -17.26
CA ASP A 260 10.44 -0.08 -17.85
C ASP A 260 10.17 -1.56 -17.54
N VAL A 261 9.65 -2.30 -18.50
CA VAL A 261 9.23 -3.69 -18.29
C VAL A 261 9.82 -4.57 -19.37
N ASN A 262 11.00 -5.12 -19.09
CA ASN A 262 11.80 -5.86 -20.06
C ASN A 262 11.00 -6.98 -20.72
N ALA A 263 10.71 -6.81 -22.00
CA ALA A 263 9.78 -7.62 -22.75
C ALA A 263 10.40 -8.67 -23.67
N ASP A 264 11.72 -8.83 -23.68
CA ASP A 264 12.37 -9.80 -24.56
C ASP A 264 12.67 -11.11 -23.84
N PRO A 265 12.16 -12.26 -24.31
CA PRO A 265 11.15 -12.49 -25.37
C PRO A 265 9.68 -12.45 -24.90
N HIS A 266 9.41 -11.94 -23.71
CA HIS A 266 8.26 -12.35 -22.90
C HIS A 266 7.01 -11.44 -22.90
N ARG A 267 6.99 -10.33 -23.65
CA ARG A 267 5.79 -9.55 -24.04
C ARG A 267 4.78 -9.19 -22.92
N PRO A 268 5.18 -8.50 -21.83
CA PRO A 268 4.25 -7.86 -20.91
C PRO A 268 3.35 -6.86 -21.65
N VAL A 269 2.14 -6.64 -21.13
CA VAL A 269 1.14 -5.74 -21.71
C VAL A 269 0.96 -4.51 -20.82
N CYS A 270 1.09 -3.33 -21.42
CA CYS A 270 0.80 -2.05 -20.76
C CYS A 270 -0.54 -1.53 -21.27
N LEU A 271 -1.49 -1.21 -20.37
CA LEU A 271 -2.84 -0.77 -20.72
C LEU A 271 -3.27 0.42 -19.86
N SER A 272 -3.80 1.49 -20.46
CA SER A 272 -4.44 2.60 -19.75
C SER A 272 -3.60 3.28 -18.65
N ASN A 273 -2.28 3.22 -18.73
CA ASN A 273 -1.40 3.89 -17.76
C ASN A 273 -1.26 5.37 -18.08
N ARG A 274 -0.95 6.18 -17.06
CA ARG A 274 -0.67 7.62 -17.20
C ARG A 274 0.70 7.90 -16.62
N VAL A 275 1.62 8.37 -17.45
CA VAL A 275 3.01 8.68 -17.07
C VAL A 275 3.27 10.16 -17.33
N ARG A 276 3.86 10.86 -16.36
CA ARG A 276 4.20 12.27 -16.51
C ARG A 276 5.52 12.66 -15.86
N ASN A 277 6.25 13.57 -16.50
CA ASN A 277 7.48 14.20 -15.99
C ASN A 277 8.67 13.23 -15.84
N TYR A 278 8.74 12.21 -16.69
CA TYR A 278 9.93 11.37 -16.90
C TYR A 278 10.58 11.72 -18.23
N SER A 279 11.91 11.72 -18.32
CA SER A 279 12.63 12.03 -19.57
C SER A 279 12.33 11.03 -20.68
N THR A 280 12.12 9.77 -20.29
CA THR A 280 11.59 8.72 -21.15
C THR A 280 10.21 8.37 -20.63
N SER A 281 9.21 8.97 -21.28
CA SER A 281 7.81 8.80 -20.91
C SER A 281 7.27 7.42 -21.35
N ALA A 282 7.89 6.82 -22.38
CA ALA A 282 7.37 5.68 -23.12
C ALA A 282 7.87 4.35 -22.53
N TYR A 283 6.94 3.61 -21.91
CA TYR A 283 6.79 2.17 -22.02
C TYR A 283 7.96 1.45 -22.70
N ASP A 284 9.04 1.18 -21.96
CA ASP A 284 10.17 0.50 -22.57
C ASP A 284 9.81 -0.97 -22.71
N THR A 285 9.83 -1.44 -23.95
CA THR A 285 9.64 -2.82 -24.39
C THR A 285 8.25 -3.47 -24.20
N CYS A 286 7.31 -3.00 -23.35
CA CYS A 286 5.97 -3.64 -23.30
C CYS A 286 5.13 -3.51 -24.59
N VAL A 287 4.25 -4.48 -24.79
CA VAL A 287 3.19 -4.41 -25.80
C VAL A 287 2.16 -3.37 -25.36
N ASP A 288 1.94 -2.34 -26.18
CA ASP A 288 0.89 -1.35 -25.97
C ASP A 288 -0.50 -1.99 -26.20
N GLY A 289 -1.25 -2.18 -25.12
CA GLY A 289 -2.63 -2.64 -25.11
C GLY A 289 -3.67 -1.53 -25.38
N GLY A 290 -3.23 -0.26 -25.52
CA GLY A 290 -4.07 0.91 -25.75
C GLY A 290 -4.33 1.77 -24.51
N GLY A 291 -4.87 2.97 -24.70
CA GLY A 291 -5.29 3.88 -23.62
C GLY A 291 -4.16 4.51 -22.79
N ASN A 292 -2.92 4.18 -23.10
CA ASN A 292 -1.73 4.70 -22.45
C ASN A 292 -1.49 6.18 -22.78
N PHE A 293 -1.16 7.00 -21.78
CA PHE A 293 -0.81 8.42 -21.92
C PHE A 293 0.55 8.72 -21.30
N ALA A 294 1.36 9.53 -21.97
CA ALA A 294 2.73 9.84 -21.55
C ALA A 294 3.12 11.27 -21.98
N ASP A 295 3.51 12.15 -21.04
CA ASP A 295 3.94 13.54 -21.29
C ASP A 295 5.10 14.05 -20.41
#